data_AF-A0A5A8DKM3-F1
#
_entry.id   AF-A0A5A8DKM3-F1
#
_cell.length_a   1.000
_cell.length_b   1.000
_cell.length_c   1.000
_cell.angle_alpha   90.00
_cell.angle_beta   90.00
_cell.angle_gamma   90.00
#
_symmetry.space_group_name_H-M   'P 1'
#
loop_
_entity.id
_entity.type
_entity.pdbx_description
1 polymer ?
#
loop_
_entity_poly.entity_id
_entity_poly.type
_entity_poly.pdbx_seq_one_letter_code
_entity_poly.pdbx_strand_id
1 'polypeptide(L)'
;MSSEPQNFSAYSIRDTANRSIVQMTVEAPAFAPTPFSKDNGDGPSSIKVSRAGFVQLRIFPVVDTEAGPRADYAVRRNARLYADNIGLIATTPEDEALELKWRVRNPASQGDAGEAVVGRLVMSPSNAGDGTVDMTIDDGTGEALTANIAPHQLFVMKHIMYSALPHITGLGSIFSPPSMGSGSAGFHIA
;
A
#
# COMPACT_ATOMS: atom_id res chain seq x y z
N MET A 1 3.27 21.32 13.05
CA MET A 1 4.08 20.97 11.88
C MET A 1 3.42 19.79 11.21
N SER A 2 2.86 19.98 10.01
CA SER A 2 2.27 18.88 9.23
C SER A 2 3.43 18.08 8.64
N SER A 3 3.77 16.94 9.24
CA SER A 3 4.72 16.00 8.64
C SER A 3 4.01 15.34 7.45
N GLU A 4 4.29 15.79 6.24
CA GLU A 4 3.90 15.05 5.05
C GLU A 4 4.41 13.60 5.18
N PRO A 5 3.58 12.59 4.85
CA PRO A 5 4.03 11.21 4.88
C PRO A 5 5.25 11.07 3.96
N GLN A 6 6.39 10.69 4.55
CA GLN A 6 7.59 10.38 3.79
C GLN A 6 7.28 9.16 2.91
N ASN A 7 7.07 9.39 1.61
CA ASN A 7 6.91 8.32 0.64
C ASN A 7 8.26 7.61 0.49
N PHE A 8 8.39 6.45 1.11
CA PHE A 8 9.55 5.60 0.91
C PHE A 8 9.33 4.79 -0.37
N SER A 9 10.19 5.01 -1.37
CA SER A 9 10.31 4.24 -2.62
C SER A 9 9.09 4.25 -3.54
N ALA A 10 9.22 4.93 -4.69
CA ALA A 10 8.29 4.80 -5.80
C ALA A 10 8.86 3.82 -6.84
N TYR A 11 8.21 2.67 -7.03
CA TYR A 11 8.51 1.74 -8.11
C TYR A 11 7.44 1.87 -9.20
N SER A 12 7.85 1.89 -10.47
CA SER A 12 6.95 2.09 -11.61
C SER A 12 7.21 1.05 -12.69
N ILE A 13 6.14 0.40 -13.15
CA ILE A 13 6.12 -0.50 -14.31
C ILE A 13 5.32 0.16 -15.41
N ARG A 14 5.81 0.09 -16.65
CA ARG A 14 5.03 0.47 -17.83
C ARG A 14 4.60 -0.80 -18.56
N ASP A 15 3.30 -0.98 -18.70
CA ASP A 15 2.68 -1.99 -19.54
C ASP A 15 2.32 -1.35 -20.89
N THR A 16 3.06 -1.75 -21.93
CA THR A 16 2.82 -1.25 -23.28
C THR A 16 1.61 -1.89 -23.94
N ALA A 17 1.20 -3.10 -23.53
CA ALA A 17 0.10 -3.83 -24.13
C ALA A 17 -1.26 -3.21 -23.76
N ASN A 18 -1.51 -3.01 -22.45
CA ASN A 18 -2.73 -2.33 -22.00
C ASN A 18 -2.61 -0.81 -21.91
N ARG A 19 -1.46 -0.26 -22.33
CA ARG A 19 -1.16 1.17 -22.21
C ARG A 19 -1.42 1.66 -20.79
N SER A 20 -0.80 1.01 -19.81
CA SER A 20 -0.97 1.36 -18.40
C SER A 20 0.37 1.49 -17.67
N ILE A 21 0.35 2.20 -16.54
CA ILE A 21 1.49 2.33 -15.65
C ILE A 21 1.05 1.87 -14.27
N VAL A 22 1.81 0.94 -13.68
CA VAL A 22 1.63 0.54 -12.29
C VAL A 22 2.65 1.26 -11.43
N GLN A 23 2.18 1.96 -10.41
CA GLN A 23 3.03 2.60 -9.42
C GLN A 23 2.78 2.00 -8.04
N MET A 24 3.86 1.77 -7.31
CA MET A 24 3.84 1.32 -5.94
C MET A 24 4.54 2.36 -5.04
N THR A 25 3.92 2.74 -3.93
CA THR A 25 4.50 3.64 -2.92
C THR A 25 4.27 3.09 -1.52
N VAL A 26 5.27 3.18 -0.63
CA VAL A 26 5.14 2.75 0.77
C VAL A 26 4.81 3.95 1.66
N GLU A 27 3.74 3.83 2.44
CA GLU A 27 3.34 4.79 3.45
C GLU A 27 3.71 4.27 4.85
N ALA A 28 4.50 5.07 5.58
CA ALA A 28 4.93 4.75 6.93
C ALA A 28 3.76 4.79 7.95
N PRO A 29 3.85 4.04 9.05
CA PRO A 29 2.87 4.11 10.13
C PRO A 29 2.87 5.51 10.76
N ALA A 30 1.70 5.91 11.26
CA ALA A 30 1.60 7.10 12.09
C ALA A 30 1.85 6.73 13.56
N PHE A 31 2.56 7.60 14.28
CA PHE A 31 2.85 7.45 15.69
C PHE A 31 2.19 8.59 16.47
N ALA A 32 1.61 8.28 17.62
CA ALA A 32 1.07 9.28 18.54
C ALA A 32 1.78 9.19 19.90
N PRO A 33 2.09 10.33 20.54
CA PRO A 33 2.52 10.34 21.92
C PRO A 33 1.38 9.85 22.81
N THR A 34 1.68 9.02 23.80
CA THR A 34 0.72 8.74 24.88
C THR A 34 0.76 9.90 25.88
N PRO A 35 -0.40 10.50 26.23
CA PRO A 35 -0.42 11.58 27.21
C PRO A 35 0.07 11.07 28.57
N PHE A 36 0.84 11.91 29.26
CA PHE A 36 1.26 11.68 30.63
C PHE A 36 0.02 11.55 31.53
N SER A 37 -0.08 10.44 32.26
CA SER A 37 -0.95 10.40 33.45
C SER A 37 -0.18 11.01 34.60
N LYS A 38 -0.67 12.13 35.16
CA LYS A 38 -0.06 12.79 36.33
C LYS A 38 -0.24 12.01 37.64
N ASP A 39 -1.04 10.93 37.62
CA ASP A 39 -1.47 10.25 38.84
C ASP A 39 -0.52 9.12 39.28
N ASN A 40 0.44 8.71 38.45
CA ASN A 40 1.45 7.69 38.78
C ASN A 40 2.85 8.23 38.44
N GLY A 41 3.66 8.49 39.47
CA GLY A 41 4.94 9.18 39.39
C GLY A 41 5.83 8.85 38.19
N ASP A 42 6.44 9.89 37.63
CA ASP A 42 7.43 9.96 36.55
C ASP A 42 7.85 8.61 35.92
N GLY A 43 7.05 8.17 34.95
CA GLY A 43 7.42 7.14 33.97
C GLY A 43 7.72 7.77 32.60
N PRO A 44 8.60 7.16 31.77
CA PRO A 44 8.96 7.72 30.47
C PRO A 44 7.76 7.77 29.52
N SER A 45 7.67 8.84 28.72
CA SER A 45 6.67 8.96 27.66
C SER A 45 6.79 7.82 26.67
N SER A 46 5.71 7.05 26.44
CA SER A 46 5.70 5.99 25.43
C SER A 46 5.13 6.48 24.09
N ILE A 47 5.64 5.95 22.99
CA ILE A 47 5.12 6.20 21.64
C ILE A 47 4.32 4.96 21.22
N LYS A 48 3.09 5.15 20.76
CA LYS A 48 2.25 4.08 20.22
C LYS A 48 2.01 4.29 18.72
N VAL A 49 1.96 3.20 17.97
CA VAL A 49 1.48 3.21 16.59
C VAL A 49 0.00 3.58 16.62
N SER A 50 -0.35 4.74 16.06
CA SER A 50 -1.74 5.23 15.99
C SER A 50 -2.45 4.78 14.71
N ARG A 51 -1.68 4.43 13.67
CA ARG A 51 -2.18 3.86 12.42
C ARG A 51 -1.08 3.04 11.76
N ALA A 52 -1.39 1.82 11.34
CA ALA A 52 -0.48 1.01 10.53
C ALA A 52 -0.15 1.71 9.19
N GLY A 53 1.07 1.52 8.72
CA GLY A 53 1.44 1.87 7.35
C GLY A 53 0.80 0.93 6.33
N PHE A 54 1.01 1.20 5.06
CA PHE A 54 0.53 0.35 3.96
C PHE A 54 1.36 0.56 2.70
N VAL A 55 1.24 -0.38 1.76
CA VAL A 55 1.71 -0.20 0.39
C VAL A 55 0.53 0.26 -0.47
N GLN A 56 0.67 1.38 -1.17
CA GLN A 56 -0.31 1.82 -2.14
C GLN A 56 0.10 1.40 -3.55
N LEU A 57 -0.72 0.56 -4.17
CA LEU A 57 -0.66 0.28 -5.60
C LEU A 57 -1.60 1.22 -6.35
N ARG A 58 -1.15 1.69 -7.51
CA ARG A 58 -1.94 2.53 -8.41
C ARG A 58 -1.76 2.06 -9.84
N ILE A 59 -2.86 1.93 -10.58
CA ILE A 59 -2.82 1.75 -12.04
C ILE A 59 -3.29 3.05 -12.68
N PHE A 60 -2.54 3.52 -13.67
CA PHE A 60 -2.84 4.69 -14.48
C PHE A 60 -3.01 4.26 -15.94
N PRO A 61 -4.04 4.74 -16.66
CA PRO A 61 -4.06 4.62 -18.11
C PRO A 61 -3.04 5.58 -18.73
N VAL A 62 -2.54 5.24 -19.92
CA VAL A 62 -1.58 6.04 -20.68
C VAL A 62 -2.29 6.73 -21.83
N VAL A 63 -2.37 8.05 -21.76
CA VAL A 63 -2.93 8.92 -22.79
C VAL A 63 -1.85 9.49 -23.68
N ASP A 64 -2.18 9.66 -24.96
CA ASP A 64 -1.30 10.35 -25.90
C ASP A 64 -1.43 11.86 -25.73
N THR A 65 -0.31 12.53 -25.53
CA THR A 65 -0.21 13.99 -25.51
C THR A 65 0.69 14.45 -26.64
N GLU A 66 0.68 15.74 -26.97
CA GLU A 66 1.61 16.30 -27.96
C GLU A 66 3.09 16.07 -27.59
N ALA A 67 3.38 15.96 -26.29
CA ALA A 67 4.71 15.64 -25.77
C ALA A 67 4.99 14.13 -25.65
N GLY A 68 4.11 13.28 -26.21
CA GLY A 68 4.19 11.82 -26.15
C GLY A 68 3.28 11.17 -25.10
N PRO A 69 3.35 9.83 -24.96
CA PRO A 69 2.46 9.06 -24.08
C PRO A 69 2.78 9.32 -22.60
N ARG A 70 1.77 9.72 -21.81
CA ARG A 70 1.87 10.07 -20.39
C ARG A 70 0.78 9.37 -19.55
N ALA A 71 1.06 9.20 -18.26
CA ALA A 71 0.05 8.70 -17.31
C ALA A 71 -1.08 9.72 -17.15
N ASP A 72 -2.32 9.27 -17.23
CA ASP A 72 -3.48 10.05 -16.80
C ASP A 72 -3.68 9.87 -15.29
N TYR A 73 -3.19 10.85 -14.53
CA TYR A 73 -3.27 10.84 -13.07
C TYR A 73 -4.70 11.06 -12.54
N ALA A 74 -5.63 11.55 -13.37
CA ALA A 74 -7.00 11.82 -12.97
C ALA A 74 -7.85 10.54 -12.91
N VAL A 75 -7.55 9.54 -13.76
CA VAL A 75 -8.36 8.33 -13.93
C VAL A 75 -7.76 7.11 -13.20
N ARG A 76 -6.82 7.31 -12.28
CA ARG A 76 -6.13 6.22 -11.57
C ARG A 76 -7.07 5.33 -10.73
N ARG A 77 -6.68 4.07 -10.54
CA ARG A 77 -7.29 3.15 -9.56
C ARG A 77 -6.31 2.80 -8.46
N ASN A 78 -6.78 2.71 -7.22
CA ASN A 78 -5.93 2.58 -6.04
C ASN A 78 -6.26 1.32 -5.24
N ALA A 79 -5.24 0.59 -4.82
CA ALA A 79 -5.34 -0.45 -3.80
C ALA A 79 -4.40 -0.13 -2.63
N ARG A 80 -4.90 -0.22 -1.41
CA ARG A 80 -4.09 -0.12 -0.19
C ARG A 80 -3.89 -1.52 0.36
N LEU A 81 -2.63 -1.93 0.45
CA LEU A 81 -2.22 -3.24 0.92
C LEU A 81 -1.61 -3.13 2.31
N TYR A 82 -2.29 -3.72 3.27
CA TYR A 82 -1.80 -3.84 4.64
C TYR A 82 -0.94 -5.11 4.78
N ALA A 83 -0.35 -5.30 5.96
CA ALA A 83 0.61 -6.39 6.19
C ALA A 83 0.04 -7.78 5.90
N ASP A 84 -1.24 -8.01 6.19
CA ASP A 84 -1.97 -9.25 5.88
C ASP A 84 -2.14 -9.44 4.36
N ASN A 85 -2.52 -8.39 3.63
CA ASN A 85 -2.62 -8.43 2.17
C ASN A 85 -1.28 -8.74 1.51
N ILE A 86 -0.20 -8.14 2.02
CA ILE A 86 1.16 -8.40 1.54
C ILE A 86 1.56 -9.84 1.82
N GLY A 87 1.23 -10.37 3.00
CA GLY A 87 1.46 -11.78 3.34
C GLY A 87 0.78 -12.72 2.36
N LEU A 88 -0.49 -12.45 2.00
CA LEU A 88 -1.22 -13.21 0.99
C LEU A 88 -0.53 -13.12 -0.38
N ILE A 89 -0.26 -11.91 -0.89
CA ILE A 89 0.40 -11.72 -2.20
C ILE A 89 1.78 -12.40 -2.27
N ALA A 90 2.55 -12.33 -1.18
CA ALA A 90 3.88 -12.92 -1.12
C ALA A 90 3.85 -14.47 -1.11
N THR A 91 2.77 -15.05 -0.57
CA THR A 91 2.63 -16.50 -0.43
C THR A 91 1.80 -17.15 -1.54
N THR A 92 0.98 -16.39 -2.27
CA THR A 92 0.25 -16.91 -3.42
C THR A 92 1.22 -17.26 -4.56
N PRO A 93 1.20 -18.52 -5.04
CA PRO A 93 1.90 -18.94 -6.25
C PRO A 93 1.52 -18.09 -7.48
N GLU A 94 2.44 -17.93 -8.43
CA GLU A 94 2.23 -17.07 -9.59
C GLU A 94 1.24 -17.65 -10.60
N ASP A 95 1.01 -18.96 -10.53
CA ASP A 95 0.02 -19.72 -11.31
C ASP A 95 -1.36 -19.81 -10.63
N GLU A 96 -1.53 -19.20 -9.45
CA GLU A 96 -2.79 -19.13 -8.74
C GLU A 96 -3.42 -17.73 -8.80
N ALA A 97 -4.75 -17.68 -8.87
CA ALA A 97 -5.49 -16.43 -8.80
C ALA A 97 -5.67 -15.97 -7.34
N LEU A 98 -5.39 -14.69 -7.08
CA LEU A 98 -5.65 -14.01 -5.82
C LEU A 98 -6.69 -12.92 -6.02
N GLU A 99 -7.68 -12.87 -5.12
CA GLU A 99 -8.63 -11.77 -5.04
C GLU A 99 -8.63 -11.19 -3.63
N LEU A 100 -8.33 -9.89 -3.51
CA LEU A 100 -8.45 -9.12 -2.28
C LEU A 100 -9.64 -8.17 -2.38
N LYS A 101 -10.47 -8.14 -1.34
CA LYS A 101 -11.65 -7.26 -1.26
C LYS A 101 -11.54 -6.36 -0.05
N TRP A 102 -11.84 -5.08 -0.23
CA TRP A 102 -11.98 -4.12 0.88
C TRP A 102 -13.26 -3.31 0.72
N ARG A 103 -13.77 -2.80 1.84
CA ARG A 103 -14.90 -1.87 1.81
C ARG A 103 -14.38 -0.47 1.52
N VAL A 104 -14.93 0.16 0.50
CA VAL A 104 -14.70 1.56 0.18
C VAL A 104 -15.83 2.36 0.83
N ARG A 105 -15.46 3.33 1.67
CA ARG A 105 -16.43 4.28 2.18
C ARG A 105 -16.80 5.21 1.03
N ASN A 106 -18.01 5.06 0.48
CA ASN A 106 -18.51 5.99 -0.52
C ASN A 106 -18.72 7.36 0.17
N PRO A 107 -17.98 8.42 -0.21
CA PRO A 107 -18.15 9.73 0.42
C PRO A 107 -19.51 10.36 0.08
N ALA A 108 -20.19 9.89 -0.97
CA ALA A 108 -21.51 10.37 -1.37
C ALA A 108 -22.67 9.76 -0.57
N SER A 109 -22.44 8.67 0.18
CA SER A 109 -23.45 8.09 1.07
C SER A 109 -23.34 8.69 2.47
N GLN A 110 -23.70 9.98 2.59
CA GLN A 110 -24.04 10.55 3.91
C GLN A 110 -25.47 10.14 4.26
N GLY A 111 -25.60 9.14 5.13
CA GLY A 111 -26.88 8.69 5.67
C GLY A 111 -27.49 7.55 4.86
N ASP A 112 -27.87 6.50 5.57
CA ASP A 112 -28.61 5.33 5.13
C ASP A 112 -28.00 4.43 4.04
N ALA A 113 -27.50 3.28 4.50
CA ALA A 113 -27.47 1.97 3.84
C ALA A 113 -27.14 1.92 2.33
N GLY A 114 -26.32 2.85 1.83
CA GLY A 114 -25.73 2.73 0.50
C GLY A 114 -24.85 1.49 0.45
N GLU A 115 -25.09 0.63 -0.54
CA GLU A 115 -24.31 -0.57 -0.83
C GLU A 115 -22.83 -0.22 -0.72
N ALA A 116 -22.16 -0.82 0.27
CA ALA A 116 -20.75 -0.54 0.51
C ALA A 116 -20.00 -0.94 -0.76
N VAL A 117 -19.48 0.04 -1.50
CA VAL A 117 -18.74 -0.24 -2.73
C VAL A 117 -17.53 -1.08 -2.35
N VAL A 118 -17.42 -2.27 -2.94
CA VAL A 118 -16.34 -3.20 -2.65
C VAL A 118 -15.21 -2.91 -3.61
N GLY A 119 -14.12 -2.37 -3.09
CA GLY A 119 -12.87 -2.28 -3.84
C GLY A 119 -12.22 -3.66 -3.93
N ARG A 120 -11.58 -3.95 -5.06
CA ARG A 120 -11.03 -5.24 -5.42
C ARG A 120 -9.64 -5.09 -6.06
N LEU A 121 -8.72 -5.97 -5.67
CA LEU A 121 -7.48 -6.26 -6.38
C LEU A 121 -7.55 -7.72 -6.81
N VAL A 122 -7.46 -7.97 -8.11
CA VAL A 122 -7.38 -9.32 -8.67
C VAL A 122 -6.01 -9.48 -9.31
N MET A 123 -5.32 -10.56 -8.99
CA MET A 123 -4.10 -11.01 -9.66
C MET A 123 -4.36 -12.41 -10.20
N SER A 124 -4.23 -12.62 -11.50
CA SER A 124 -4.43 -13.92 -12.12
C SER A 124 -3.37 -14.20 -13.18
N PRO A 125 -2.97 -15.47 -13.39
CA PRO A 125 -2.12 -15.83 -14.50
C PRO A 125 -2.74 -15.37 -15.82
N SER A 126 -1.94 -14.74 -16.68
CA SER A 126 -2.39 -14.30 -17.99
C SER A 126 -2.53 -15.48 -18.93
N ASN A 127 -3.49 -15.40 -19.87
CA ASN A 127 -3.71 -16.41 -20.89
C ASN A 127 -2.56 -16.49 -21.93
N ALA A 128 -1.58 -15.58 -21.87
CA ALA A 128 -0.44 -15.55 -22.76
C ALA A 128 0.54 -16.73 -22.57
N GLY A 129 0.50 -17.43 -21.43
CA GLY A 129 1.33 -18.61 -21.15
C GLY A 129 2.82 -18.31 -20.95
N ASP A 130 3.20 -17.04 -20.81
CA ASP A 130 4.56 -16.54 -20.63
C ASP A 130 4.92 -16.25 -19.15
N GLY A 131 4.04 -16.63 -18.22
CA GLY A 131 4.15 -16.34 -16.80
C GLY A 131 3.74 -14.91 -16.41
N THR A 132 3.25 -14.11 -17.36
CA THR A 132 2.69 -12.79 -17.05
C THR A 132 1.46 -12.93 -16.15
N VAL A 133 1.29 -11.99 -15.22
CA VAL A 133 0.12 -11.90 -14.33
C VAL A 133 -0.69 -10.66 -14.70
N ASP A 134 -1.99 -10.85 -14.90
CA ASP A 134 -2.94 -9.76 -15.09
C ASP A 134 -3.32 -9.20 -13.71
N MET A 135 -2.93 -7.95 -13.44
CA MET A 135 -3.27 -7.23 -12.22
C MET A 135 -4.39 -6.24 -12.49
N THR A 136 -5.55 -6.44 -11.87
CA THR A 136 -6.73 -5.59 -12.03
C THR A 136 -7.10 -4.91 -10.71
N ILE A 137 -7.27 -3.58 -10.75
CA ILE A 137 -7.75 -2.80 -9.60
C ILE A 137 -9.10 -2.16 -9.95
N ASP A 138 -10.08 -2.42 -9.09
CA ASP A 138 -11.36 -1.72 -9.03
C ASP A 138 -11.45 -1.06 -7.64
N ASP A 139 -11.47 0.26 -7.56
CA ASP A 139 -11.62 0.96 -6.28
C ASP A 139 -13.02 1.54 -6.07
N GLY A 140 -13.97 1.16 -6.94
CA GLY A 140 -15.35 1.59 -6.84
C GLY A 140 -15.64 3.01 -7.32
N THR A 141 -14.63 3.73 -7.82
CA THR A 141 -14.77 5.12 -8.28
C THR A 141 -14.92 5.26 -9.80
N GLY A 142 -14.87 4.15 -10.53
CA GLY A 142 -15.06 4.09 -11.98
C GLY A 142 -14.69 2.71 -12.54
N GLU A 143 -14.46 2.62 -13.86
CA GLU A 143 -14.07 1.37 -14.52
C GLU A 143 -12.77 0.78 -13.93
N ALA A 144 -12.72 -0.54 -13.77
CA ALA A 144 -11.51 -1.22 -13.33
C ALA A 144 -10.37 -1.02 -14.34
N LEU A 145 -9.13 -0.98 -13.85
CA LEU A 145 -7.94 -0.90 -14.70
C LEU A 145 -7.10 -2.15 -14.55
N THR A 146 -6.59 -2.65 -15.67
CA THR A 146 -5.74 -3.85 -15.75
C THR A 146 -4.34 -3.50 -16.27
N ALA A 147 -3.34 -4.19 -15.74
CA ALA A 147 -1.96 -4.14 -16.21
C ALA A 147 -1.38 -5.56 -16.27
N ASN A 148 -0.63 -5.83 -17.34
CA ASN A 148 0.16 -7.05 -17.50
C ASN A 148 1.49 -6.88 -16.76
N ILE A 149 1.76 -7.77 -15.81
CA ILE A 149 2.97 -7.77 -14.99
C ILE A 149 3.83 -8.96 -15.38
N ALA A 150 4.97 -8.69 -16.00
CA ALA A 150 5.91 -9.75 -16.38
C ALA A 150 6.50 -10.45 -15.13
N PRO A 151 6.96 -11.71 -15.22
CA PRO A 151 7.47 -12.46 -14.06
C PRO A 151 8.54 -11.73 -13.25
N HIS A 152 9.52 -11.12 -13.92
CA HIS A 152 10.59 -10.36 -13.27
C HIS A 152 10.08 -9.09 -12.58
N GLN A 153 9.03 -8.45 -13.12
CA GLN A 153 8.39 -7.28 -12.51
C GLN A 153 7.61 -7.70 -11.26
N LEU A 154 6.88 -8.82 -11.35
CA LEU A 154 6.14 -9.38 -10.22
C LEU A 154 7.08 -9.76 -9.08
N PHE A 155 8.21 -10.39 -9.39
CA PHE A 155 9.26 -10.71 -8.41
C PHE A 155 9.75 -9.45 -7.67
N VAL A 156 10.09 -8.39 -8.41
CA VAL A 156 10.53 -7.12 -7.83
C VAL A 156 9.42 -6.49 -6.96
N MET A 157 8.17 -6.51 -7.41
CA MET A 157 7.04 -6.01 -6.64
C MET A 157 6.88 -6.76 -5.31
N LYS A 158 6.84 -8.10 -5.35
CA LYS A 158 6.75 -8.95 -4.15
C LYS A 158 7.93 -8.69 -3.21
N HIS A 159 9.14 -8.55 -3.74
CA HIS A 159 10.34 -8.27 -2.94
C HIS A 159 10.26 -6.91 -2.22
N ILE A 160 9.83 -5.85 -2.90
CA ILE A 160 9.66 -4.53 -2.28
C ILE A 160 8.55 -4.57 -1.22
N MET A 161 7.42 -5.22 -1.50
CA MET A 161 6.32 -5.36 -0.53
C MET A 161 6.79 -6.10 0.73
N TYR A 162 7.52 -7.20 0.56
CA TYR A 162 8.07 -7.97 1.68
C TYR A 162 9.07 -7.14 2.50
N SER A 163 9.96 -6.42 1.82
CA SER A 163 10.93 -5.53 2.47
C SER A 163 10.28 -4.34 3.18
N ALA A 164 9.06 -3.95 2.77
CA ALA A 164 8.30 -2.89 3.43
C ALA A 164 7.62 -3.34 4.73
N LEU A 165 7.44 -4.66 4.98
CA LEU A 165 6.72 -5.18 6.15
C LEU A 165 7.22 -4.62 7.49
N PRO A 166 8.55 -4.59 7.78
CA PRO A 166 9.04 -4.03 9.05
C PRO A 166 8.73 -2.54 9.20
N HIS A 167 8.70 -1.80 8.09
CA HIS A 167 8.41 -0.37 8.10
C HIS A 167 6.94 -0.10 8.36
N ILE A 168 6.04 -0.76 7.62
CA ILE A 168 4.59 -0.50 7.73
C ILE A 168 3.98 -0.99 9.05
N THR A 169 4.59 -2.00 9.68
CA THR A 169 4.20 -2.51 11.01
C THR A 169 4.79 -1.70 12.16
N GLY A 170 5.75 -0.80 11.88
CA GLY A 170 6.49 -0.07 12.91
C GLY A 170 7.57 -0.88 13.61
N LEU A 171 7.77 -2.17 13.27
CA LEU A 171 8.82 -3.02 13.84
C LEU A 171 10.22 -2.47 13.56
N GLY A 172 10.43 -1.78 12.43
CA GLY A 172 11.71 -1.13 12.11
C GLY A 172 12.15 -0.10 13.17
N SER A 173 11.21 0.52 13.89
CA SER A 173 11.52 1.44 15.00
C SER A 173 11.99 0.73 16.27
N ILE A 174 11.73 -0.57 16.40
CA ILE A 174 12.20 -1.41 17.51
C ILE A 174 13.64 -1.87 17.27
N PHE A 175 13.97 -2.18 16.01
CA PHE A 175 15.30 -2.68 15.63
C PHE A 175 16.29 -1.57 15.27
N SER A 176 15.85 -0.32 15.18
CA SER A 176 16.72 0.84 15.09
C SER A 176 17.05 1.31 16.51
N PRO A 177 18.23 1.00 17.08
CA PRO A 177 18.60 1.56 18.36
C PRO A 177 18.59 3.09 18.26
N PRO A 178 18.13 3.82 19.30
CA PRO A 178 18.28 5.27 19.33
C PRO A 178 19.77 5.58 19.38
N SER A 179 20.39 5.83 18.24
CA SER A 179 21.66 6.53 18.21
C SER A 179 21.38 7.98 18.62
N MET A 180 21.76 8.29 19.87
CA MET A 180 21.80 9.61 20.50
C MET A 180 20.50 10.12 21.13
N GLY A 181 20.45 10.00 22.46
CA GLY A 181 19.51 10.70 23.33
C GLY A 181 19.48 10.07 24.71
N SER A 182 20.32 10.57 25.63
CA SER A 182 20.32 10.21 27.05
C SER A 182 18.92 10.37 27.66
N GLY A 183 18.20 9.26 27.84
CA GLY A 183 16.89 9.21 28.49
C GLY A 183 16.13 7.97 28.09
N SER A 184 16.14 6.95 28.94
CA SER A 184 15.51 5.65 28.74
C SER A 184 13.99 5.77 28.55
N ALA A 185 13.51 5.81 27.30
CA ALA A 185 12.14 5.49 26.96
C ALA A 185 12.08 4.05 26.43
N GLY A 186 11.71 3.12 27.32
CA GLY A 186 11.41 1.75 26.94
C GLY A 186 10.15 1.69 26.08
N PHE A 187 10.24 1.03 24.92
CA PHE A 187 9.08 0.73 24.10
C PHE A 187 8.38 -0.52 24.65
N HIS A 188 7.08 -0.41 24.95
CA HIS A 188 6.23 -1.54 25.33
C HIS A 188 5.18 -1.76 24.24
N ILE A 189 5.16 -2.96 23.65
CA ILE A 189 4.04 -3.44 22.83
C ILE A 189 3.02 -4.04 23.82
N ALA A 190 1.78 -3.55 23.78
CA ALA A 190 0.64 -4.14 24.49
C ALA A 190 -0.09 -5.11 23.57
#